data_AF-A0A3N7HPC6-F1
#
_entry.id   AF-A0A3N7HPC6-F1
#
_cell.length_a   1.000
_cell.length_b   1.000
_cell.length_c   1.000
_cell.angle_alpha   90.00
_cell.angle_beta   90.00
_cell.angle_gamma   90.00
#
_symmetry.space_group_name_H-M   'P 1'
#
loop_
_entity.id
_entity.type
_entity.pdbx_description
1 polymer ?
#
loop_
_entity_poly.entity_id
_entity_poly.type
_entity_poly.pdbx_seq_one_letter_code
_entity_poly.pdbx_strand_id
1 'polypeptide(L)' 'MQAHRFNVFGRIVLVQREGALWQAYAVGADGKRSPAGFVVPDFVAEQDLAQYLADLFHESATPTNGGVRRIE' A
#
# COMPACT_ATOMS: atom_id res chain seq x y z
N MET A 1 -8.80 2.24 -14.47
CA MET A 1 -8.69 2.25 -12.99
C MET A 1 -7.21 2.27 -12.65
N GLN A 2 -6.73 3.27 -11.92
CA GLN A 2 -5.33 3.37 -11.50
C GLN A 2 -5.14 2.53 -10.24
N ALA A 3 -4.33 1.48 -10.34
CA ALA A 3 -4.14 0.47 -9.33
C ALA A 3 -2.64 0.24 -9.14
N HIS A 4 -2.16 0.42 -7.91
CA HIS A 4 -0.74 0.38 -7.57
C HIS A 4 -0.50 -0.66 -6.50
N ARG A 5 0.40 -1.59 -6.77
CA ARG A 5 0.83 -2.58 -5.77
C ARG A 5 2.11 -2.10 -5.11
N PHE A 6 2.20 -2.36 -3.81
CA PHE A 6 3.35 -2.04 -3.00
C PHE A 6 3.76 -3.27 -2.20
N ASN A 7 5.06 -3.49 -2.11
CA ASN A 7 5.62 -4.24 -1.01
C ASN A 7 5.85 -3.25 0.14
N VAL A 8 5.15 -3.44 1.25
CA VAL A 8 5.19 -2.63 2.47
C VAL A 8 5.82 -3.50 3.55
N PHE A 9 7.14 -3.37 3.75
CA PHE A 9 7.90 -4.14 4.74
C PHE A 9 7.64 -5.67 4.68
N GLY A 10 7.54 -6.21 3.46
CA GLY A 10 7.29 -7.64 3.21
C GLY A 10 5.81 -8.01 3.01
N ARG A 11 4.86 -7.11 3.28
CA ARG A 11 3.42 -7.32 3.03
C ARG A 11 3.03 -6.73 1.67
N ILE A 12 2.16 -7.41 0.93
CA ILE A 12 1.67 -6.87 -0.35
C ILE A 12 0.37 -6.11 -0.12
N VAL A 13 0.36 -4.85 -0.55
CA VAL A 13 -0.81 -3.96 -0.50
C VAL A 13 -1.12 -3.52 -1.91
N LEU A 14 -2.40 -3.53 -2.27
CA LEU A 14 -2.94 -2.87 -3.46
C LEU A 14 -3.65 -1.60 -3.03
N VAL A 15 -3.28 -0.47 -3.63
CA VAL A 15 -3.99 0.80 -3.49
C VAL A 15 -4.57 1.18 -4.86
N GLN A 16 -5.88 1.36 -4.94
CA GLN A 16 -6.54 1.75 -6.19
C GLN A 16 -7.48 2.92 -5.99
N ARG A 17 -7.65 3.74 -7.03
CA ARG A 17 -8.59 4.86 -7.02
C ARG A 17 -9.99 4.36 -7.36
N GLU A 18 -10.95 4.61 -6.47
CA GLU A 18 -12.38 4.39 -6.68
C GLU A 18 -13.11 5.74 -6.55
N GLY A 19 -13.43 6.34 -7.70
CA GLY A 19 -13.92 7.71 -7.76
C GLY A 19 -12.87 8.70 -7.20
N ALA A 20 -13.26 9.47 -6.19
CA ALA A 20 -12.38 10.43 -5.54
C ALA A 20 -11.54 9.83 -4.40
N LEU A 21 -11.76 8.57 -4.00
CA LEU A 21 -11.14 7.98 -2.82
C LEU A 21 -10.11 6.90 -3.18
N TRP A 22 -9.19 6.66 -2.26
CA TRP A 22 -8.25 5.54 -2.31
C TRP A 22 -8.77 4.36 -1.51
N GLN A 23 -8.86 3.19 -2.14
CA GLN A 23 -9.14 1.93 -1.48
C GLN A 23 -7.87 1.10 -1.34
N ALA A 24 -7.63 0.58 -0.14
CA ALA A 24 -6.47 -0.23 0.19
C ALA A 24 -6.87 -1.67 0.51
N TYR A 25 -6.19 -2.62 -0.13
CA TYR A 25 -6.39 -4.05 0.06
C TYR A 25 -5.07 -4.74 0.42
N ALA A 26 -5.11 -5.62 1.41
CA ALA A 26 -4.04 -6.61 1.60
C ALA A 26 -4.17 -7.69 0.52
N VAL A 27 -3.05 -8.14 -0.03
CA VAL A 27 -3.01 -9.21 -1.04
C VAL A 27 -2.32 -10.44 -0.46
N GLY A 28 -3.08 -11.52 -0.30
CA GLY A 28 -2.57 -12.80 0.19
C GLY A 28 -1.66 -13.49 -0.83
N ALA A 29 -0.92 -14.51 -0.39
CA ALA A 29 -0.07 -15.33 -1.25
C ALA A 29 -0.86 -16.08 -2.33
N ASP A 30 -2.15 -16.35 -2.10
CA ASP A 30 -3.09 -16.94 -3.06
C ASP A 30 -3.71 -15.89 -4.01
N GLY A 31 -3.25 -14.64 -3.94
CA GLY A 31 -3.74 -13.54 -4.78
C GLY A 31 -5.06 -12.93 -4.33
N LYS A 32 -5.71 -13.46 -3.28
CA LYS A 32 -6.97 -12.89 -2.78
C LYS A 32 -6.74 -11.54 -2.13
N ARG A 33 -7.78 -10.70 -2.23
CA ARG A 33 -7.81 -9.33 -1.69
C ARG A 33 -8.74 -9.28 -0.49
N SER A 34 -8.30 -8.62 0.58
CA SER A 34 -9.12 -8.25 1.74
C SER A 34 -8.88 -6.78 2.09
N PRO A 35 -9.81 -6.09 2.76
CA PRO A 35 -9.58 -4.73 3.22
C PRO A 35 -8.29 -4.65 4.05
N ALA A 36 -7.44 -3.67 3.76
CA ALA A 36 -6.12 -3.59 4.40
C ALA A 36 -6.15 -3.10 5.86
N GLY A 37 -7.30 -2.61 6.35
CA GLY A 37 -7.47 -2.14 7.73
C GLY A 37 -6.93 -0.73 7.98
N PHE A 38 -6.62 0.04 6.93
CA PHE A 38 -6.21 1.44 7.03
C PHE A 38 -6.81 2.26 5.89
N VAL A 39 -6.75 3.59 6.04
CA VAL A 39 -7.26 4.56 5.05
C VAL A 39 -6.07 5.32 4.44
N VAL A 40 -6.17 5.64 3.15
CA VAL A 40 -5.29 6.61 2.49
C VAL A 40 -6.12 7.88 2.23
N PRO A 41 -5.75 9.05 2.77
CA PRO A 41 -6.47 10.29 2.51
C PRO A 41 -6.52 10.64 1.03
N ASP A 42 -7.63 11.20 0.55
CA ASP A 42 -7.87 11.46 -0.88
C ASP A 42 -6.88 12.46 -1.51
N PHE A 43 -6.33 13.35 -0.68
CA PHE A 43 -5.33 14.35 -1.05
C PHE A 43 -3.92 13.78 -1.25
N VAL A 44 -3.65 12.53 -0.82
CA VAL A 44 -2.36 11.89 -1.09
C VAL A 44 -2.25 11.67 -2.59
N ALA A 45 -1.27 12.31 -3.22
CA ALA A 45 -1.01 12.14 -4.64
C ALA A 45 -0.46 10.74 -4.91
N GLU A 46 -0.65 10.25 -6.14
CA GLU A 46 -0.21 8.91 -6.52
C GLU A 46 1.29 8.69 -6.27
N GLN A 47 2.12 9.68 -6.60
CA GLN A 47 3.57 9.60 -6.40
C GLN A 47 3.97 9.49 -4.92
N ASP A 48 3.12 9.99 -4.01
CA ASP A 48 3.40 10.06 -2.58
C ASP A 48 2.90 8.81 -1.83
N LEU A 49 2.16 7.91 -2.51
CA LEU A 49 1.64 6.68 -1.90
C LEU A 49 2.73 5.83 -1.24
N ALA A 50 3.90 5.70 -1.87
CA ALA A 50 5.00 4.92 -1.30
C ALA A 50 5.53 5.55 0.01
N GLN A 51 5.68 6.88 0.03
CA GLN A 51 6.13 7.63 1.20
C GLN A 51 5.10 7.56 2.32
N TYR A 52 3.82 7.80 2.00
CA TYR A 52 2.72 7.67 2.94
C TYR A 52 2.68 6.30 3.62
N LEU A 53 2.81 5.22 2.84
CA LEU A 53 2.85 3.86 3.37
C LEU A 53 4.11 3.59 4.21
N ALA A 54 5.25 4.18 3.85
CA ALA A 54 6.47 4.05 4.63
C ALA A 54 6.32 4.73 6.00
N ASP A 55 5.78 5.94 6.04
CA ASP A 55 5.56 6.69 7.28
C ASP A 55 4.52 6.01 8.17
N LEU A 56 3.42 5.53 7.59
CA LEU A 56 2.35 4.86 8.32
C LEU A 56 2.80 3.54 8.97
N PHE A 57 3.73 2.81 8.34
CA PHE A 57 4.11 1.45 8.77
C PHE A 57 5.58 1.32 9.19
N HIS A 58 6.31 2.40 9.44
CA HIS A 58 7.75 2.36 9.72
C HIS A 58 8.13 1.42 10.88
N GLU A 59 7.26 1.22 11.87
CA GLU A 59 7.45 0.27 12.97
C GLU A 59 7.48 -1.20 12.53
N SER A 60 6.99 -1.51 11.33
CA SER A 60 7.04 -2.85 10.73
C SER A 60 8.36 -3.13 10.00
N ALA A 61 9.27 -2.16 9.92
CA ALA A 61 10.55 -2.34 9.25
C ALA A 61 11.42 -3.40 9.96
N THR A 62 12.03 -4.27 9.16
CA THR A 62 13.01 -5.26 9.65
C THR A 62 14.32 -5.14 8.88
N PRO A 63 15.43 -5.71 9.38
CA PRO A 63 16.70 -5.70 8.65
C PRO A 63 16.60 -6.29 7.22
N THR A 64 15.68 -7.23 6.98
CA THR A 64 15.49 -7.89 5.68
C THR A 64 14.38 -7.26 4.83
N ASN A 65 13.50 -6.46 5.43
CA ASN A 65 12.45 -5.72 4.75
C ASN A 65 12.40 -4.31 5.32
N GLY A 66 13.33 -3.46 4.90
CA GLY A 66 13.55 -2.14 5.49
C GLY A 66 12.80 -0.99 4.84
N GLY A 67 11.91 -1.25 3.87
CA GLY A 67 11.26 -0.16 3.14
C GLY A 67 9.99 -0.54 2.40
N VAL A 68 9.45 0.48 1.75
CA VAL A 68 8.27 0.38 0.88
C VAL A 68 8.68 0.64 -0.56
N ARG A 69 8.19 -0.21 -1.48
CA ARG A 69 8.44 -0.04 -2.92
C ARG A 69 7.22 -0.41 -3.73
N ARG A 70 6.96 0.36 -4.80
CA ARG A 70 5.98 -0.01 -5.83
C ARG A 70 6.48 -1.27 -6.54
N ILE A 71 5.56 -2.18 -6.87
CA ILE A 71 5.84 -3.42 -7.58
C ILE A 71 4.86 -3.59 -8.74
N GLU A 72 5.32 -4.25 -9.80
CA GLU A 72 4.56 -4.54 -11.03
C GLU A 72 3.53 -5.67 -10.81
#